data_AF-A0A926AFT1-F1
#
_entry.id   AF-A0A926AFT1-F1
#
_cell.length_a   1.000
_cell.length_b   1.000
_cell.length_c   1.000
_cell.angle_alpha   90.00
_cell.angle_beta   90.00
_cell.angle_gamma   90.00
#
_symmetry.space_group_name_H-M   'P 1'
#
loop_
_entity.id
_entity.type
_entity.pdbx_description
1 polymer ?
#
loop_
_entity_poly.entity_id
_entity_poly.type
_entity_poly.pdbx_seq_one_letter_code
_entity_poly.pdbx_strand_id
1 'polypeptide(L)'
;GWPGVGEDPHPDESLRLIWAFERAKRATSAGEVAELIRTYGLPREAVPTTYLKEVSVWEALLAANMPLTALIRNLATMTRIGLLTPGSEATRVVAAQLTAEKRLKSARVHPIALLSALKTYVGGRGERGNGTWTPVGAITDALNTAFYKSFRNVEPTNKRWLLALDVSGSMDGGMIAGAPGLSPRVASAAMAMVTAATENDYRMVAFTASGGGMGGRWGSGESGLTPLSLTPAQRLDDVVKAVSSLPMGGTDCALPMLWALKNRVEVDAFVVYTDSETWHGSIHPSQALREYRDRMGIAAKLIVVGMVANEFTIADPNDAGMLDVVGFDTASPQLIADFAR
;
A
#
# COMPACT_ATOMS: atom_id res chain seq x y z
N GLY A 1 30.19 -29.44 -2.43
CA GLY A 1 30.33 -29.10 -1.00
C GLY A 1 31.64 -29.64 -0.49
N TRP A 2 32.20 -29.04 0.56
CA TRP A 2 33.46 -29.52 1.15
C TRP A 2 33.25 -30.91 1.81
N PRO A 3 34.22 -31.84 1.73
CA PRO A 3 34.12 -33.19 2.32
C PRO A 3 33.92 -33.14 3.84
N GLY A 4 34.45 -32.11 4.49
CA GLY A 4 34.25 -31.77 5.89
C GLY A 4 34.43 -30.27 6.11
N VAL A 5 33.89 -29.77 7.22
CA VAL A 5 34.06 -28.39 7.68
C VAL A 5 34.66 -28.50 9.07
N GLY A 6 35.85 -27.95 9.29
CA GLY A 6 36.50 -27.97 10.61
C GLY A 6 35.66 -27.23 11.66
N GLU A 7 35.89 -27.52 12.93
CA GLU A 7 35.18 -26.85 14.04
C GLU A 7 35.61 -25.40 14.22
N ASP A 8 36.85 -25.09 13.84
CA ASP A 8 37.41 -23.75 13.94
C ASP A 8 37.15 -22.91 12.68
N PRO A 9 37.03 -21.57 12.82
CA PRO A 9 36.88 -20.67 11.70
C PRO A 9 38.02 -20.82 10.69
N HIS A 10 37.71 -20.66 9.40
CA HIS A 10 38.73 -20.73 8.37
C HIS A 10 39.85 -19.70 8.61
N PRO A 11 41.14 -20.07 8.47
CA PRO A 11 42.25 -19.17 8.76
C PRO A 11 42.25 -17.92 7.87
N ASP A 12 41.91 -18.10 6.59
CA ASP A 12 41.67 -16.99 5.66
C ASP A 12 40.34 -16.30 5.95
N GLU A 13 40.39 -15.01 6.30
CA GLU A 13 39.26 -14.17 6.61
C GLU A 13 38.23 -14.09 5.48
N SER A 14 38.67 -14.07 4.22
CA SER A 14 37.80 -14.01 3.04
C SER A 14 36.91 -15.25 2.88
N LEU A 15 37.35 -16.39 3.44
CA LEU A 15 36.63 -17.67 3.36
C LEU A 15 35.77 -17.95 4.60
N ARG A 16 35.83 -17.11 5.64
CA ARG A 16 35.08 -17.32 6.89
C ARG A 16 33.57 -17.32 6.70
N LEU A 17 33.04 -16.50 5.80
CA LEU A 17 31.59 -16.49 5.50
C LEU A 17 31.14 -17.81 4.84
N ILE A 18 31.95 -18.33 3.92
CA ILE A 18 31.68 -19.61 3.24
C ILE A 18 31.78 -20.76 4.25
N TRP A 19 32.81 -20.73 5.11
CA TRP A 19 32.95 -21.67 6.21
C TRP A 19 31.74 -21.65 7.15
N ALA A 20 31.31 -20.46 7.59
CA ALA A 20 30.17 -20.30 8.49
C ALA A 20 28.87 -20.83 7.87
N PHE A 21 28.65 -20.58 6.57
CA PHE A 21 27.51 -21.15 5.84
C PHE A 21 27.56 -22.68 5.78
N GLU A 22 28.71 -23.25 5.45
CA GLU A 22 28.89 -24.71 5.40
C GLU A 22 28.82 -25.36 6.80
N ARG A 23 29.23 -24.66 7.86
CA ARG A 23 29.04 -25.07 9.25
C ARG A 23 27.57 -25.03 9.65
N ALA A 24 26.85 -23.97 9.31
CA ALA A 24 25.42 -23.84 9.61
C ALA A 24 24.59 -24.99 9.01
N LYS A 25 24.93 -25.47 7.80
CA LYS A 25 24.30 -26.66 7.18
C LYS A 25 24.47 -27.95 8.00
N ARG A 26 25.55 -28.05 8.78
CA ARG A 26 25.92 -29.22 9.58
C ARG A 26 25.70 -29.00 11.08
N ALA A 27 25.15 -27.84 11.46
CA ALA A 27 24.89 -27.50 12.85
C ALA A 27 23.92 -28.51 13.47
N THR A 28 24.14 -28.84 14.72
CA THR A 28 23.32 -29.81 15.48
C THR A 28 22.39 -29.15 16.49
N SER A 29 22.51 -27.83 16.67
CA SER A 29 21.69 -27.05 17.59
C SER A 29 21.34 -25.67 17.04
N ALA A 30 20.22 -25.12 17.51
CA ALA A 30 19.81 -23.76 17.21
C ALA A 30 20.79 -22.71 17.77
N GLY A 31 21.42 -23.00 18.91
CA GLY A 31 22.40 -22.12 19.54
C GLY A 31 23.64 -21.91 18.68
N GLU A 32 24.17 -22.98 18.08
CA GLU A 32 25.29 -22.93 17.14
C GLU A 32 24.96 -22.05 15.93
N VAL A 33 23.78 -22.25 15.33
CA VAL A 33 23.31 -21.43 14.20
C VAL A 33 23.17 -19.96 14.58
N ALA A 34 22.57 -19.67 15.73
CA ALA A 34 22.41 -18.31 16.24
C ALA A 34 23.77 -17.61 16.46
N GLU A 35 24.77 -18.34 16.93
CA GLU A 35 26.12 -17.82 17.12
C GLU A 35 26.83 -17.53 15.79
N LEU A 36 26.69 -18.42 14.82
CA LEU A 36 27.22 -18.21 13.47
C LEU A 36 26.59 -16.97 12.81
N ILE A 37 25.29 -16.75 13.01
CA ILE A 37 24.60 -15.54 12.52
C ILE A 37 25.17 -14.28 13.17
N ARG A 38 25.30 -14.25 14.51
CA ARG A 38 25.83 -13.08 15.22
C ARG A 38 27.26 -12.76 14.84
N THR A 39 28.09 -13.79 14.71
CA THR A 39 29.54 -13.64 14.48
C THR A 39 29.85 -13.30 13.03
N TYR A 40 29.17 -13.94 12.06
CA TYR A 40 29.53 -13.84 10.64
C TYR A 40 28.49 -13.11 9.79
N GLY A 41 27.38 -12.65 10.38
CA GLY A 41 26.33 -11.94 9.66
C GLY A 41 25.60 -12.80 8.64
N LEU A 42 25.43 -14.10 8.92
CA LEU A 42 24.75 -15.01 7.99
C LEU A 42 23.33 -14.53 7.69
N PRO A 43 22.95 -14.39 6.40
CA PRO A 43 21.61 -13.98 6.04
C PRO A 43 20.60 -15.12 6.29
N ARG A 44 19.30 -14.80 6.32
CA ARG A 44 18.22 -15.78 6.53
C ARG A 44 18.33 -16.96 5.56
N GLU A 45 18.67 -16.70 4.31
CA GLU A 45 18.78 -17.67 3.22
C GLU A 45 19.88 -18.71 3.46
N ALA A 46 20.87 -18.38 4.30
CA ALA A 46 21.95 -19.28 4.69
C ALA A 46 21.55 -20.22 5.85
N VAL A 47 20.41 -19.99 6.49
CA VAL A 47 19.95 -20.74 7.66
C VAL A 47 19.14 -21.97 7.23
N PRO A 48 19.46 -23.18 7.73
CA PRO A 48 18.68 -24.37 7.43
C PRO A 48 17.22 -24.23 7.91
N THR A 49 16.29 -24.71 7.09
CA THR A 49 14.83 -24.56 7.33
C THR A 49 14.37 -25.13 8.66
N THR A 50 15.00 -26.22 9.13
CA THR A 50 14.73 -26.84 10.43
C THR A 50 14.89 -25.88 11.59
N TYR A 51 15.81 -24.91 11.49
CA TYR A 51 16.11 -23.94 12.54
C TYR A 51 15.31 -22.64 12.41
N LEU A 52 14.60 -22.43 11.29
CA LEU A 52 13.75 -21.25 11.08
C LEU A 52 12.44 -21.26 11.89
N LYS A 53 12.23 -22.31 12.70
CA LYS A 53 11.15 -22.38 13.71
C LYS A 53 11.60 -21.92 15.10
N GLU A 54 12.89 -21.68 15.30
CA GLU A 54 13.49 -21.41 16.61
C GLU A 54 13.60 -19.90 16.87
N VAL A 55 13.08 -19.44 18.02
CA VAL A 55 13.05 -18.02 18.39
C VAL A 55 14.46 -17.42 18.44
N SER A 56 15.42 -18.13 19.06
CA SER A 56 16.81 -17.67 19.24
C SER A 56 17.56 -17.40 17.93
N VAL A 57 17.20 -18.12 16.87
CA VAL A 57 17.77 -17.94 15.52
C VAL A 57 17.26 -16.64 14.91
N TRP A 58 15.97 -16.32 15.08
CA TRP A 58 15.39 -15.08 14.59
C TRP A 58 15.85 -13.86 15.39
N GLU A 59 16.04 -13.99 16.70
CA GLU A 59 16.68 -12.95 17.52
C GLU A 59 18.09 -12.64 17.01
N ALA A 60 18.88 -13.67 16.70
CA ALA A 60 20.20 -13.49 16.09
C ALA A 60 20.13 -12.79 14.73
N LEU A 61 19.18 -13.15 13.87
CA LEU A 61 19.00 -12.49 12.57
C LEU A 61 18.60 -11.01 12.72
N LEU A 62 17.74 -10.68 13.69
CA LEU A 62 17.36 -9.30 13.98
C LEU A 62 18.56 -8.49 14.50
N ALA A 63 19.36 -9.07 15.39
CA ALA A 63 20.56 -8.45 15.95
C ALA A 63 21.65 -8.25 14.88
N ALA A 64 21.78 -9.20 13.93
CA ALA A 64 22.68 -9.11 12.78
C ALA A 64 22.20 -8.16 11.66
N ASN A 65 21.27 -7.24 11.98
CA ASN A 65 20.80 -6.19 11.08
C ASN A 65 20.13 -6.71 9.79
N MET A 66 19.22 -7.69 9.90
CA MET A 66 18.43 -8.23 8.79
C MET A 66 17.95 -7.15 7.80
N PRO A 67 18.11 -7.33 6.47
CA PRO A 67 17.59 -6.41 5.47
C PRO A 67 16.09 -6.13 5.64
N LEU A 68 15.67 -4.87 5.44
CA LEU A 68 14.30 -4.45 5.73
C LEU A 68 13.25 -5.17 4.87
N THR A 69 13.57 -5.48 3.62
CA THR A 69 12.70 -6.27 2.73
C THR A 69 12.52 -7.70 3.24
N ALA A 70 13.58 -8.33 3.77
CA ALA A 70 13.53 -9.63 4.40
C ALA A 70 12.71 -9.59 5.70
N LEU A 71 12.88 -8.53 6.51
CA LEU A 71 12.10 -8.30 7.73
C LEU A 71 10.59 -8.28 7.43
N ILE A 72 10.17 -7.44 6.48
CA ILE A 72 8.76 -7.27 6.07
C ILE A 72 8.13 -8.59 5.63
N ARG A 73 8.86 -9.38 4.80
CA ARG A 73 8.36 -10.67 4.28
C ARG A 73 8.21 -11.75 5.36
N ASN A 74 8.82 -11.57 6.53
CA ASN A 74 8.89 -12.58 7.56
C ASN A 74 8.15 -12.22 8.86
N LEU A 75 7.45 -11.09 8.92
CA LEU A 75 6.65 -10.66 10.08
C LEU A 75 5.69 -11.77 10.55
N ALA A 76 4.93 -12.37 9.63
CA ALA A 76 4.02 -13.48 9.93
C ALA A 76 4.75 -14.70 10.53
N THR A 77 5.95 -15.02 10.04
CA THR A 77 6.73 -16.13 10.58
C THR A 77 7.19 -15.85 12.00
N MET A 78 7.75 -14.65 12.24
CA MET A 78 8.22 -14.25 13.56
C MET A 78 7.07 -14.14 14.58
N THR A 79 5.86 -13.75 14.15
CA THR A 79 4.66 -13.80 15.01
C THR A 79 4.25 -15.23 15.31
N ARG A 80 4.18 -16.11 14.30
CA ARG A 80 3.74 -17.51 14.46
C ARG A 80 4.63 -18.33 15.39
N ILE A 81 5.93 -18.09 15.39
CA ILE A 81 6.88 -18.78 16.29
C ILE A 81 6.92 -18.17 17.70
N GLY A 82 6.15 -17.10 17.96
CA GLY A 82 6.08 -16.45 19.27
C GLY A 82 7.19 -15.44 19.56
N LEU A 83 7.98 -15.02 18.57
CA LEU A 83 8.98 -13.95 18.76
C LEU A 83 8.31 -12.58 18.84
N LEU A 84 7.41 -12.28 17.90
CA LEU A 84 6.64 -11.04 17.91
C LEU A 84 5.34 -11.26 18.67
N THR A 85 5.31 -10.79 19.91
CA THR A 85 4.14 -10.81 20.79
C THR A 85 3.87 -9.41 21.33
N PRO A 86 2.64 -9.12 21.81
CA PRO A 86 2.33 -7.83 22.41
C PRO A 86 3.30 -7.48 23.54
N GLY A 87 3.96 -6.32 23.43
CA GLY A 87 4.88 -5.81 24.46
C GLY A 87 6.27 -6.45 24.50
N SER A 88 6.60 -7.40 23.60
CA SER A 88 7.96 -7.97 23.56
C SER A 88 9.00 -6.97 23.06
N GLU A 89 10.26 -7.17 23.48
CA GLU A 89 11.38 -6.36 23.00
C GLU A 89 11.58 -6.49 21.49
N ALA A 90 11.46 -7.72 20.97
CA ALA A 90 11.53 -7.96 19.53
C ALA A 90 10.46 -7.16 18.76
N THR A 91 9.23 -7.08 19.27
CA THR A 91 8.16 -6.25 18.68
C THR A 91 8.56 -4.77 18.65
N ARG A 92 9.14 -4.23 19.73
CA ARG A 92 9.63 -2.84 19.78
C ARG A 92 10.73 -2.59 18.75
N VAL A 93 11.72 -3.48 18.69
CA VAL A 93 12.85 -3.38 17.75
C VAL A 93 12.35 -3.42 16.31
N VAL A 94 11.46 -4.37 15.97
CA VAL A 94 10.91 -4.50 14.62
C VAL A 94 10.07 -3.27 14.24
N ALA A 95 9.22 -2.78 15.13
CA ALA A 95 8.43 -1.57 14.90
C ALA A 95 9.31 -0.33 14.66
N ALA A 96 10.39 -0.17 15.43
CA ALA A 96 11.36 0.90 15.25
C ALA A 96 12.08 0.79 13.89
N GLN A 97 12.47 -0.42 13.47
CA GLN A 97 13.11 -0.62 12.17
C GLN A 97 12.18 -0.34 10.99
N LEU A 98 10.91 -0.74 11.08
CA LEU A 98 9.90 -0.50 10.04
C LEU A 98 9.61 0.99 9.85
N THR A 99 9.65 1.78 10.91
CA THR A 99 9.31 3.21 10.88
C THR A 99 10.52 4.14 10.69
N ALA A 100 11.72 3.57 10.57
CA ALA A 100 12.96 4.31 10.36
C ALA A 100 13.08 4.81 8.91
N GLU A 101 12.83 6.11 8.71
CA GLU A 101 12.76 6.73 7.38
C GLU A 101 14.04 6.56 6.55
N LYS A 102 15.22 6.74 7.17
CA LYS A 102 16.51 6.53 6.49
C LYS A 102 16.65 5.09 5.97
N ARG A 103 16.15 4.10 6.73
CA ARG A 103 16.21 2.68 6.39
C ARG A 103 15.21 2.33 5.27
N LEU A 104 14.00 2.88 5.33
CA LEU A 104 12.99 2.76 4.27
C LEU A 104 13.53 3.28 2.93
N LYS A 105 14.15 4.47 2.95
CA LYS A 105 14.77 5.11 1.78
C LYS A 105 15.96 4.30 1.25
N SER A 106 16.89 3.89 2.11
CA SER A 106 18.09 3.14 1.69
C SER A 106 17.75 1.76 1.13
N ALA A 107 16.73 1.10 1.70
CA ALA A 107 16.27 -0.21 1.26
C ALA A 107 15.35 -0.15 0.03
N ARG A 108 15.00 1.05 -0.46
CA ARG A 108 14.11 1.29 -1.61
C ARG A 108 12.80 0.49 -1.51
N VAL A 109 12.23 0.44 -0.31
CA VAL A 109 10.99 -0.32 -0.07
C VAL A 109 9.84 0.41 -0.75
N HIS A 110 9.20 -0.26 -1.71
CA HIS A 110 8.06 0.29 -2.44
C HIS A 110 6.79 0.31 -1.56
N PRO A 111 5.94 1.36 -1.61
CA PRO A 111 4.67 1.45 -0.89
C PRO A 111 3.73 0.27 -1.16
N ILE A 112 3.67 -0.24 -2.41
CA ILE A 112 2.91 -1.47 -2.74
C ILE A 112 3.36 -2.65 -1.87
N ALA A 113 4.66 -2.81 -1.65
CA ALA A 113 5.17 -3.92 -0.85
C ALA A 113 4.76 -3.77 0.62
N LEU A 114 4.73 -2.54 1.15
CA LEU A 114 4.25 -2.24 2.50
C LEU A 114 2.75 -2.44 2.64
N LEU A 115 1.97 -2.00 1.64
CA LEU A 115 0.53 -2.17 1.61
C LEU A 115 0.13 -3.65 1.50
N SER A 116 0.81 -4.40 0.63
CA SER A 116 0.64 -5.84 0.50
C SER A 116 1.00 -6.54 1.82
N ALA A 117 2.15 -6.19 2.42
CA ALA A 117 2.55 -6.74 3.70
C ALA A 117 1.56 -6.42 4.84
N LEU A 118 1.05 -5.19 4.90
CA LEU A 118 0.03 -4.76 5.87
C LEU A 118 -1.24 -5.60 5.71
N LYS A 119 -1.77 -5.69 4.48
CA LYS A 119 -2.98 -6.47 4.21
C LYS A 119 -2.81 -7.94 4.57
N THR A 120 -1.70 -8.57 4.13
CA THR A 120 -1.41 -9.96 4.46
C THR A 120 -1.27 -10.14 5.97
N TYR A 121 -0.50 -9.29 6.64
CA TYR A 121 -0.25 -9.41 8.08
C TYR A 121 -1.53 -9.28 8.91
N VAL A 122 -2.40 -8.31 8.59
CA VAL A 122 -3.71 -8.12 9.25
C VAL A 122 -4.65 -9.28 8.97
N GLY A 123 -4.58 -9.90 7.79
CA GLY A 123 -5.39 -11.07 7.44
C GLY A 123 -5.17 -12.29 8.33
N GLY A 124 -4.08 -12.35 9.10
CA GLY A 124 -3.82 -13.41 10.09
C GLY A 124 -3.64 -14.80 9.49
N ARG A 125 -3.50 -14.92 8.17
CA ARG A 125 -3.37 -16.18 7.45
C ARG A 125 -2.50 -16.04 6.22
N GLY A 126 -1.76 -17.10 5.89
CA GLY A 126 -0.94 -17.17 4.70
C GLY A 126 -1.79 -17.29 3.44
N GLU A 127 -1.39 -16.59 2.37
CA GLU A 127 -2.05 -16.67 1.06
C GLU A 127 -1.80 -18.02 0.34
N ARG A 128 -0.60 -18.60 0.50
CA ARG A 128 -0.18 -19.84 -0.19
C ARG A 128 -0.07 -21.07 0.71
N GLY A 129 -0.42 -20.95 2.00
CA GLY A 129 -0.28 -22.06 2.95
C GLY A 129 -1.18 -21.90 4.17
N ASN A 130 -1.30 -22.97 4.96
CA ASN A 130 -2.24 -23.05 6.09
C ASN A 130 -1.73 -22.37 7.38
N GLY A 131 -0.68 -21.55 7.30
CA GLY A 131 -0.14 -20.85 8.46
C GLY A 131 -1.08 -19.73 8.90
N THR A 132 -1.48 -19.75 10.16
CA THR A 132 -2.26 -18.67 10.79
C THR A 132 -1.44 -17.99 11.89
N TRP A 133 -1.78 -16.74 12.19
CA TRP A 133 -1.22 -15.97 13.28
C TRP A 133 -2.21 -14.91 13.75
N THR A 134 -2.03 -14.42 14.97
CA THR A 134 -2.76 -13.27 15.49
C THR A 134 -1.94 -12.01 15.23
N PRO A 135 -2.42 -11.04 14.44
CA PRO A 135 -1.68 -9.81 14.16
C PRO A 135 -1.36 -9.03 15.44
N VAL A 136 -0.12 -8.55 15.57
CA VAL A 136 0.30 -7.70 16.70
C VAL A 136 0.06 -6.24 16.34
N GLY A 137 -0.76 -5.54 17.14
CA GLY A 137 -1.17 -4.15 16.88
C GLY A 137 0.01 -3.20 16.58
N ALA A 138 1.08 -3.26 17.38
CA ALA A 138 2.26 -2.43 17.19
C ALA A 138 2.98 -2.66 15.84
N ILE A 139 2.95 -3.88 15.31
CA ILE A 139 3.51 -4.19 13.98
C ILE A 139 2.59 -3.64 12.89
N THR A 140 1.28 -3.78 13.07
CA THR A 140 0.30 -3.21 12.15
C THR A 140 0.40 -1.68 12.09
N ASP A 141 0.59 -1.01 13.24
CA ASP A 141 0.82 0.44 13.33
C ASP A 141 2.10 0.86 12.63
N ALA A 142 3.17 0.07 12.82
CA ALA A 142 4.46 0.32 12.20
C ALA A 142 4.39 0.18 10.68
N LEU A 143 3.69 -0.83 10.14
CA LEU A 143 3.47 -0.99 8.70
C LEU A 143 2.62 0.14 8.12
N ASN A 144 1.56 0.57 8.82
CA ASN A 144 0.74 1.73 8.42
C ASN A 144 1.59 3.00 8.35
N THR A 145 2.39 3.27 9.38
CA THR A 145 3.32 4.42 9.42
C THR A 145 4.36 4.33 8.31
N ALA A 146 4.93 3.15 8.09
CA ALA A 146 5.93 2.92 7.04
C ALA A 146 5.34 3.17 5.65
N PHE A 147 4.08 2.78 5.40
CA PHE A 147 3.39 3.05 4.15
C PHE A 147 3.36 4.55 3.83
N TYR A 148 2.88 5.40 4.75
CA TYR A 148 2.87 6.84 4.53
C TYR A 148 4.28 7.44 4.35
N LYS A 149 5.26 7.00 5.16
CA LYS A 149 6.67 7.43 5.02
C LYS A 149 7.37 6.94 3.75
N SER A 150 6.81 5.94 3.07
CA SER A 150 7.39 5.38 1.84
C SER A 150 7.03 6.17 0.60
N PHE A 151 5.97 6.98 0.65
CA PHE A 151 5.78 8.04 -0.32
C PHE A 151 6.80 9.14 -0.01
N ARG A 152 7.37 9.73 -1.07
CA ARG A 152 8.24 10.91 -0.90
C ARG A 152 7.45 11.94 -0.08
N ASN A 153 8.15 12.79 0.69
CA ASN A 153 7.51 13.92 1.35
C ASN A 153 6.95 14.84 0.26
N VAL A 154 5.72 14.56 -0.19
CA VAL A 154 5.02 15.36 -1.16
C VAL A 154 4.76 16.69 -0.49
N GLU A 155 5.29 17.76 -1.06
CA GLU A 155 5.02 19.10 -0.54
C GLU A 155 3.56 19.46 -0.79
N PRO A 156 2.80 19.82 0.27
CA PRO A 156 1.40 20.19 0.13
C PRO A 156 1.23 21.33 -0.89
N THR A 157 0.22 21.20 -1.74
CA THR A 157 -0.17 22.24 -2.69
C THR A 157 -1.04 23.30 -2.04
N ASN A 158 -1.68 22.98 -0.91
CA ASN A 158 -2.67 23.82 -0.22
C ASN A 158 -3.88 24.17 -1.10
N LYS A 159 -4.18 23.32 -2.09
CA LYS A 159 -5.36 23.40 -2.94
C LYS A 159 -6.55 22.68 -2.27
N ARG A 160 -7.75 22.91 -2.79
CA ARG A 160 -8.97 22.20 -2.37
C ARG A 160 -9.17 20.96 -3.24
N TRP A 161 -9.09 19.78 -2.65
CA TRP A 161 -9.10 18.51 -3.37
C TRP A 161 -10.46 17.80 -3.27
N LEU A 162 -10.91 17.20 -4.37
CA LEU A 162 -11.99 16.23 -4.37
C LEU A 162 -11.48 14.91 -4.92
N LEU A 163 -11.45 13.89 -4.06
CA LEU A 163 -10.96 12.54 -4.34
C LEU A 163 -12.16 11.62 -4.53
N ALA A 164 -12.39 11.17 -5.76
CA ALA A 164 -13.49 10.29 -6.13
C ALA A 164 -13.00 8.86 -6.34
N LEU A 165 -13.51 7.94 -5.52
CA LEU A 165 -13.12 6.53 -5.52
C LEU A 165 -14.15 5.68 -6.27
N ASP A 166 -13.72 5.02 -7.33
CA ASP A 166 -14.47 3.94 -7.95
C ASP A 166 -14.50 2.73 -7.01
N VAL A 167 -15.72 2.26 -6.72
CA VAL A 167 -16.00 1.09 -5.88
C VAL A 167 -16.81 0.03 -6.64
N SER A 168 -16.90 0.13 -7.97
CA SER A 168 -17.56 -0.83 -8.84
C SER A 168 -17.02 -2.26 -8.67
N GLY A 169 -17.71 -3.24 -9.24
CA GLY A 169 -17.30 -4.65 -9.15
C GLY A 169 -15.94 -4.92 -9.80
N SER A 170 -15.60 -4.22 -10.88
CA SER A 170 -14.33 -4.37 -11.60
C SER A 170 -13.15 -3.91 -10.74
N MET A 171 -13.35 -2.92 -9.87
CA MET A 171 -12.36 -2.48 -8.88
C MET A 171 -12.02 -3.54 -7.81
N ASP A 172 -12.86 -4.56 -7.64
CA ASP A 172 -12.54 -5.73 -6.79
C ASP A 172 -11.76 -6.81 -7.54
N GLY A 173 -11.80 -6.77 -8.87
CA GLY A 173 -11.14 -7.73 -9.75
C GLY A 173 -9.66 -7.43 -9.93
N GLY A 174 -8.83 -8.47 -9.94
CA GLY A 174 -7.42 -8.38 -10.29
C GLY A 174 -6.46 -8.13 -9.13
N MET A 175 -5.17 -8.08 -9.47
CA MET A 175 -4.07 -7.83 -8.53
C MET A 175 -3.15 -6.76 -9.12
N ILE A 176 -3.06 -5.61 -8.46
CA ILE A 176 -2.13 -4.56 -8.86
C ILE A 176 -0.71 -5.07 -8.71
N ALA A 177 0.09 -4.94 -9.77
CA ALA A 177 1.48 -5.38 -9.84
C ALA A 177 1.67 -6.86 -9.46
N GLY A 178 0.64 -7.70 -9.66
CA GLY A 178 0.66 -9.12 -9.27
C GLY A 178 0.76 -9.35 -7.75
N ALA A 179 0.55 -8.30 -6.93
CA ALA A 179 0.59 -8.39 -5.48
C ALA A 179 -0.70 -9.06 -4.95
N PRO A 180 -0.60 -10.26 -4.33
CA PRO A 180 -1.78 -10.97 -3.85
C PRO A 180 -2.61 -10.14 -2.88
N GLY A 181 -3.91 -10.17 -3.08
CA GLY A 181 -4.88 -9.44 -2.28
C GLY A 181 -4.91 -7.93 -2.52
N LEU A 182 -4.05 -7.34 -3.36
CA LEU A 182 -4.10 -5.90 -3.64
C LEU A 182 -5.00 -5.61 -4.85
N SER A 183 -6.31 -5.46 -4.64
CA SER A 183 -7.25 -5.07 -5.69
C SER A 183 -7.15 -3.56 -6.02
N PRO A 184 -7.59 -3.13 -7.21
CA PRO A 184 -7.71 -1.72 -7.59
C PRO A 184 -8.41 -0.86 -6.53
N ARG A 185 -9.49 -1.37 -5.92
CA ARG A 185 -10.24 -0.69 -4.84
C ARG A 185 -9.38 -0.42 -3.60
N VAL A 186 -8.57 -1.38 -3.19
CA VAL A 186 -7.69 -1.23 -2.02
C VAL A 186 -6.64 -0.17 -2.30
N ALA A 187 -6.07 -0.21 -3.50
CA ALA A 187 -5.01 0.70 -3.89
C ALA A 187 -5.54 2.13 -4.16
N SER A 188 -6.74 2.28 -4.73
CA SER A 188 -7.35 3.60 -4.94
C SER A 188 -7.60 4.31 -3.61
N ALA A 189 -8.16 3.58 -2.64
CA ALA A 189 -8.33 4.07 -1.28
C ALA A 189 -6.97 4.46 -0.66
N ALA A 190 -5.94 3.63 -0.82
CA ALA A 190 -4.62 3.92 -0.29
C ALA A 190 -3.99 5.18 -0.91
N MET A 191 -4.14 5.41 -2.22
CA MET A 191 -3.66 6.62 -2.90
C MET A 191 -4.42 7.88 -2.48
N ALA A 192 -5.74 7.78 -2.35
CA ALA A 192 -6.55 8.86 -1.81
C ALA A 192 -6.11 9.23 -0.39
N MET A 193 -5.80 8.25 0.46
CA MET A 193 -5.28 8.50 1.81
C MET A 193 -3.93 9.21 1.81
N VAL A 194 -3.06 8.96 0.83
CA VAL A 194 -1.78 9.71 0.70
C VAL A 194 -2.04 11.19 0.43
N THR A 195 -2.97 11.49 -0.47
CA THR A 195 -3.34 12.88 -0.78
C THR A 195 -3.98 13.54 0.45
N ALA A 196 -4.92 12.86 1.11
CA ALA A 196 -5.57 13.38 2.31
C ALA A 196 -4.61 13.54 3.51
N ALA A 197 -3.56 12.72 3.61
CA ALA A 197 -2.52 12.87 4.63
C ALA A 197 -1.56 14.03 4.35
N THR A 198 -1.54 14.53 3.11
CA THR A 198 -0.68 15.62 2.66
C THR A 198 -1.41 16.97 2.65
N GLU A 199 -2.67 16.98 2.24
CA GLU A 199 -3.45 18.18 1.98
C GLU A 199 -4.47 18.45 3.10
N ASN A 200 -4.60 19.71 3.51
CA ASN A 200 -5.49 20.10 4.61
C ASN A 200 -6.96 20.24 4.19
N ASP A 201 -7.23 20.56 2.92
CA ASP A 201 -8.59 20.67 2.38
C ASP A 201 -8.81 19.59 1.31
N TYR A 202 -9.46 18.52 1.73
CA TYR A 202 -9.87 17.43 0.85
C TYR A 202 -11.30 17.00 1.18
N ARG A 203 -11.98 16.47 0.17
CA ARG A 203 -13.23 15.72 0.30
C ARG A 203 -13.06 14.39 -0.40
N MET A 204 -13.55 13.32 0.22
CA MET A 204 -13.61 12.00 -0.41
C MET A 204 -15.06 11.64 -0.74
N VAL A 205 -15.26 11.10 -1.93
CA VAL A 205 -16.55 10.57 -2.39
C VAL A 205 -16.34 9.20 -3.03
N ALA A 206 -17.35 8.35 -3.00
CA ALA A 206 -17.37 7.10 -3.76
C ALA A 206 -18.48 7.09 -4.81
N PHE A 207 -18.21 6.47 -5.95
CA PHE A 207 -19.22 6.16 -6.97
C PHE A 207 -20.13 5.03 -6.47
N THR A 208 -21.32 5.39 -6.00
CA THR A 208 -22.32 4.46 -5.44
C THR A 208 -23.65 4.63 -6.19
N ALA A 209 -24.68 3.85 -5.85
CA ALA A 209 -26.03 4.18 -6.31
C ALA A 209 -26.57 5.47 -5.66
N SER A 210 -27.45 6.20 -6.35
CA SER A 210 -28.12 7.40 -5.85
C SER A 210 -29.03 7.05 -4.65
N GLY A 211 -29.14 7.98 -3.69
CA GLY A 211 -29.90 7.77 -2.45
C GLY A 211 -31.37 7.48 -2.73
N GLY A 212 -31.76 6.22 -2.58
CA GLY A 212 -33.13 5.73 -2.79
C GLY A 212 -33.25 4.53 -3.72
N GLY A 213 -32.21 4.21 -4.50
CA GLY A 213 -32.16 2.98 -5.29
C GLY A 213 -31.59 1.81 -4.50
N MET A 214 -32.14 0.60 -4.69
CA MET A 214 -31.42 -0.63 -4.35
C MET A 214 -30.21 -0.73 -5.28
N GLY A 215 -29.06 -0.20 -4.84
CA GLY A 215 -27.75 -0.54 -5.39
C GLY A 215 -27.54 -2.03 -5.17
N GLY A 216 -27.95 -2.85 -6.15
CA GLY A 216 -27.72 -4.28 -6.12
C GLY A 216 -26.24 -4.59 -6.25
N ARG A 217 -25.85 -5.80 -5.82
CA ARG A 217 -24.53 -6.43 -6.00
C ARG A 217 -24.02 -6.49 -7.46
N TRP A 218 -24.78 -5.92 -8.40
CA TRP A 218 -24.64 -5.98 -9.86
C TRP A 218 -24.88 -4.62 -10.55
N GLY A 219 -24.88 -3.49 -9.84
CA GLY A 219 -24.82 -2.14 -10.47
C GLY A 219 -26.12 -1.61 -11.10
N SER A 220 -27.30 -2.11 -10.73
CA SER A 220 -28.57 -1.76 -11.39
C SER A 220 -29.30 -0.50 -10.83
N GLY A 221 -28.57 0.52 -10.37
CA GLY A 221 -29.14 1.76 -9.81
C GLY A 221 -28.65 3.01 -10.54
N GLU A 222 -29.37 4.14 -10.43
CA GLU A 222 -28.87 5.44 -10.89
C GLU A 222 -27.52 5.75 -10.25
N SER A 223 -26.54 6.17 -11.05
CA SER A 223 -25.20 6.51 -10.57
C SER A 223 -25.25 7.76 -9.69
N GLY A 224 -24.61 7.69 -8.53
CA GLY A 224 -24.56 8.75 -7.54
C GLY A 224 -23.21 8.81 -6.83
N LEU A 225 -23.06 9.82 -5.98
CA LEU A 225 -21.87 9.98 -5.14
C LEU A 225 -22.26 9.95 -3.67
N THR A 226 -21.57 9.10 -2.91
CA THR A 226 -21.67 9.09 -1.45
C THR A 226 -20.43 9.74 -0.86
N PRO A 227 -20.57 10.83 -0.08
CA PRO A 227 -19.48 11.39 0.70
C PRO A 227 -18.91 10.36 1.68
N LEU A 228 -17.59 10.30 1.80
CA LEU A 228 -16.88 9.40 2.70
C LEU A 228 -16.28 10.18 3.86
N SER A 229 -16.55 9.73 5.08
CA SER A 229 -15.94 10.27 6.30
C SER A 229 -14.62 9.56 6.62
N LEU A 230 -13.70 9.57 5.65
CA LEU A 230 -12.36 8.98 5.80
C LEU A 230 -11.36 10.04 6.20
N THR A 231 -10.46 9.73 7.14
CA THR A 231 -9.45 10.68 7.64
C THR A 231 -8.08 10.04 7.76
N PRO A 232 -6.98 10.80 7.60
CA PRO A 232 -5.60 10.30 7.77
C PRO A 232 -5.31 9.70 9.15
N ALA A 233 -6.12 10.02 10.15
CA ALA A 233 -6.02 9.43 11.49
C ALA A 233 -6.47 7.95 11.53
N GLN A 234 -7.25 7.49 10.54
CA GLN A 234 -7.67 6.10 10.46
C GLN A 234 -6.54 5.20 9.98
N ARG A 235 -6.54 3.96 10.47
CA ARG A 235 -5.64 2.92 9.96
C ARG A 235 -6.04 2.57 8.54
N LEU A 236 -5.05 2.31 7.69
CA LEU A 236 -5.31 1.96 6.30
C LEU A 236 -6.14 0.67 6.16
N ASP A 237 -6.02 -0.28 7.10
CA ASP A 237 -6.86 -1.47 7.09
C ASP A 237 -8.34 -1.18 7.39
N ASP A 238 -8.64 -0.17 8.22
CA ASP A 238 -10.01 0.27 8.48
C ASP A 238 -10.59 1.05 7.30
N VAL A 239 -9.77 1.90 6.66
CA VAL A 239 -10.13 2.58 5.41
C VAL A 239 -10.50 1.56 4.33
N VAL A 240 -9.68 0.52 4.15
CA VAL A 240 -9.93 -0.54 3.18
C VAL A 240 -11.22 -1.29 3.48
N LYS A 241 -11.50 -1.62 4.75
CA LYS A 241 -12.76 -2.26 5.16
C LYS A 241 -13.95 -1.37 4.86
N ALA A 242 -13.88 -0.08 5.20
CA ALA A 242 -14.94 0.89 4.97
C ALA A 242 -15.28 1.00 3.48
N VAL A 243 -14.27 1.21 2.62
CA VAL A 243 -14.46 1.31 1.16
C VAL A 243 -14.99 0.01 0.57
N SER A 244 -14.52 -1.14 1.04
CA SER A 244 -15.00 -2.46 0.57
C SER A 244 -16.44 -2.78 0.97
N SER A 245 -17.00 -2.08 1.96
CA SER A 245 -18.37 -2.28 2.44
C SER A 245 -19.41 -1.40 1.74
N LEU A 246 -18.98 -0.50 0.85
CA LEU A 246 -19.87 0.43 0.17
C LEU A 246 -20.71 -0.29 -0.92
N PRO A 247 -21.97 0.13 -1.13
CA PRO A 247 -22.76 -0.35 -2.25
C PRO A 247 -22.15 0.12 -3.58
N MET A 248 -22.06 -0.78 -4.55
CA MET A 248 -21.49 -0.49 -5.86
C MET A 248 -22.41 0.46 -6.67
N GLY A 249 -21.80 1.34 -7.46
CA GLY A 249 -22.46 2.18 -8.45
C GLY A 249 -21.71 2.14 -9.78
N GLY A 250 -22.31 2.72 -10.83
CA GLY A 250 -21.62 2.93 -12.10
C GLY A 250 -20.60 4.07 -12.01
N THR A 251 -19.49 3.94 -12.73
CA THR A 251 -18.40 4.93 -12.72
C THR A 251 -18.61 5.98 -13.80
N ASP A 252 -19.40 7.00 -13.48
CA ASP A 252 -19.52 8.19 -14.31
C ASP A 252 -18.49 9.24 -13.89
N CYS A 253 -17.36 9.30 -14.60
CA CYS A 253 -16.28 10.25 -14.32
C CYS A 253 -16.71 11.73 -14.40
N ALA A 254 -17.89 12.07 -14.93
CA ALA A 254 -18.43 13.43 -14.90
C ALA A 254 -19.07 13.81 -13.55
N LEU A 255 -19.56 12.83 -12.78
CA LEU A 255 -20.31 13.05 -11.54
C LEU A 255 -19.58 13.90 -10.50
N PRO A 256 -18.26 13.78 -10.26
CA PRO A 256 -17.59 14.58 -9.23
C PRO A 256 -17.73 16.09 -9.49
N MET A 257 -17.55 16.51 -10.73
CA MET A 257 -17.69 17.91 -11.13
C MET A 257 -19.14 18.38 -11.08
N LEU A 258 -20.08 17.56 -11.57
CA LEU A 258 -21.52 17.86 -11.52
C LEU A 258 -22.04 17.97 -10.08
N TRP A 259 -21.60 17.06 -9.21
CA TRP A 259 -21.93 17.07 -7.79
C TRP A 259 -21.33 18.29 -7.08
N ALA A 260 -20.06 18.61 -7.33
CA ALA A 260 -19.43 19.78 -6.74
C ALA A 260 -20.14 21.07 -7.19
N LEU A 261 -20.49 21.18 -8.47
CA LEU A 261 -21.25 22.30 -9.00
C LEU A 261 -22.64 22.42 -8.34
N LYS A 262 -23.40 21.32 -8.31
CA LYS A 262 -24.75 21.28 -7.70
C LYS A 262 -24.73 21.70 -6.23
N ASN A 263 -23.72 21.25 -5.48
CA ASN A 263 -23.59 21.53 -4.06
C ASN A 263 -22.76 22.81 -3.76
N ARG A 264 -22.32 23.53 -4.80
CA ARG A 264 -21.44 24.71 -4.70
C ARG A 264 -20.19 24.46 -3.86
N VAL A 265 -19.61 23.27 -4.00
CA VAL A 265 -18.35 22.90 -3.36
C VAL A 265 -17.21 23.44 -4.22
N GLU A 266 -16.36 24.24 -3.61
CA GLU A 266 -15.19 24.79 -4.29
C GLU A 266 -14.04 23.76 -4.31
N VAL A 267 -13.50 23.49 -5.49
CA VAL A 267 -12.52 22.44 -5.76
C VAL A 267 -11.55 22.97 -6.79
N ASP A 268 -10.25 22.87 -6.50
CA ASP A 268 -9.18 23.23 -7.42
C ASP A 268 -8.65 22.01 -8.17
N ALA A 269 -8.69 20.83 -7.55
CA ALA A 269 -8.22 19.57 -8.15
C ALA A 269 -9.19 18.42 -7.89
N PHE A 270 -9.77 17.90 -8.96
CA PHE A 270 -10.53 16.64 -8.96
C PHE A 270 -9.59 15.49 -9.26
N VAL A 271 -9.63 14.42 -8.46
CA VAL A 271 -8.90 13.18 -8.72
C VAL A 271 -9.89 12.03 -8.75
N VAL A 272 -9.98 11.34 -9.88
CA VAL A 272 -10.83 10.15 -10.06
C VAL A 272 -9.93 8.92 -10.08
N TYR A 273 -10.16 7.98 -9.18
CA TYR A 273 -9.45 6.70 -9.15
C TYR A 273 -10.38 5.60 -9.68
N THR A 274 -10.08 5.03 -10.83
CA THR A 274 -10.88 3.97 -11.51
C THR A 274 -9.96 2.95 -12.16
N ASP A 275 -10.42 1.75 -12.48
CA ASP A 275 -9.58 0.73 -13.12
C ASP A 275 -9.45 1.00 -14.61
N SER A 276 -10.54 1.23 -15.35
CA SER A 276 -10.58 1.50 -16.80
C SER A 276 -11.95 1.94 -17.34
N GLU A 277 -12.95 2.20 -16.50
CA GLU A 277 -14.30 2.53 -16.98
C GLU A 277 -14.40 4.02 -17.34
N THR A 278 -14.20 4.29 -18.63
CA THR A 278 -13.94 5.64 -19.14
C THR A 278 -15.15 6.52 -19.36
N TRP A 279 -16.36 5.97 -19.32
CA TRP A 279 -17.58 6.77 -19.53
C TRP A 279 -18.85 5.95 -19.26
N HIS A 280 -19.66 6.43 -18.32
CA HIS A 280 -21.02 5.94 -18.13
C HIS A 280 -21.93 7.13 -17.80
N GLY A 281 -22.40 7.88 -18.79
CA GLY A 281 -23.20 9.07 -18.50
C GLY A 281 -23.70 9.81 -19.73
N SER A 282 -24.45 10.89 -19.52
CA SER A 282 -24.98 11.75 -20.59
C SER A 282 -24.05 12.90 -20.98
N ILE A 283 -23.02 13.19 -20.16
CA ILE A 283 -22.08 14.30 -20.32
C ILE A 283 -20.66 13.78 -20.23
N HIS A 284 -19.77 14.26 -21.10
CA HIS A 284 -18.34 13.88 -21.04
C HIS A 284 -17.64 14.58 -19.86
N PRO A 285 -16.67 13.95 -19.16
CA PRO A 285 -15.96 14.57 -18.03
C PRO A 285 -15.31 15.93 -18.36
N SER A 286 -14.76 16.09 -19.57
CA SER A 286 -14.22 17.38 -20.02
C SER A 286 -15.29 18.47 -20.16
N GLN A 287 -16.51 18.12 -20.58
CA GLN A 287 -17.64 19.06 -20.62
C GLN A 287 -18.08 19.45 -19.21
N ALA A 288 -18.20 18.49 -18.30
CA ALA A 288 -18.56 18.76 -16.90
C ALA A 288 -17.51 19.62 -16.18
N LEU A 289 -16.21 19.42 -16.47
CA LEU A 289 -15.14 20.25 -15.95
C LEU A 289 -15.20 21.68 -16.48
N ARG A 290 -15.45 21.87 -17.78
CA ARG A 290 -15.66 23.21 -18.37
C ARG A 290 -16.85 23.92 -17.73
N GLU A 291 -17.99 23.24 -17.59
CA GLU A 291 -19.16 23.82 -16.94
C GLU A 291 -18.87 24.21 -15.48
N TYR A 292 -18.16 23.36 -14.73
CA TYR A 292 -17.73 23.68 -13.37
C TYR A 292 -16.85 24.93 -13.33
N ARG A 293 -15.84 25.02 -14.20
CA ARG A 293 -14.94 26.19 -14.29
C ARG A 293 -15.72 27.47 -14.59
N ASP A 294 -16.60 27.43 -15.59
CA ASP A 294 -17.37 28.58 -16.04
C ASP A 294 -18.33 29.09 -14.96
N ARG A 295 -19.02 28.18 -14.26
CA ARG A 295 -20.03 28.56 -13.26
C ARG A 295 -19.45 28.89 -11.88
N MET A 296 -18.35 28.26 -11.50
CA MET A 296 -17.72 28.49 -10.19
C MET A 296 -16.62 29.56 -10.25
N GLY A 297 -16.12 29.90 -11.44
CA GLY A 297 -15.02 30.85 -11.60
C GLY A 297 -13.69 30.33 -11.08
N ILE A 298 -13.52 29.01 -11.02
CA ILE A 298 -12.32 28.34 -10.52
C ILE A 298 -11.64 27.62 -11.68
N ALA A 299 -10.33 27.83 -11.85
CA ALA A 299 -9.53 27.14 -12.85
C ALA A 299 -9.20 25.68 -12.43
N ALA A 300 -10.25 24.90 -12.16
CA ALA A 300 -10.14 23.56 -11.60
C ALA A 300 -9.44 22.59 -12.58
N LYS A 301 -8.71 21.63 -12.06
CA LYS A 301 -8.03 20.59 -12.84
C LYS A 301 -8.67 19.22 -12.60
N LEU A 302 -8.63 18.34 -13.60
CA LEU A 302 -9.07 16.95 -13.48
C LEU A 302 -7.89 16.01 -13.70
N ILE A 303 -7.72 15.08 -12.77
CA ILE A 303 -6.75 14.01 -12.84
C ILE A 303 -7.49 12.68 -12.78
N VAL A 304 -7.24 11.79 -13.73
CA VAL A 304 -7.79 10.44 -13.74
C VAL A 304 -6.65 9.46 -13.51
N VAL A 305 -6.76 8.67 -12.45
CA VAL A 305 -5.79 7.64 -12.08
C VAL A 305 -6.38 6.28 -12.43
N GLY A 306 -5.87 5.70 -13.51
CA GLY A 306 -6.19 4.34 -13.95
C GLY A 306 -5.42 3.31 -13.13
N MET A 307 -6.11 2.58 -12.29
CA MET A 307 -5.53 1.62 -11.35
C MET A 307 -5.07 0.32 -12.03
N VAL A 308 -5.49 0.08 -13.28
CA VAL A 308 -5.09 -1.05 -14.11
C VAL A 308 -4.47 -0.53 -15.41
N ALA A 309 -3.45 -1.23 -15.92
CA ALA A 309 -2.74 -0.87 -17.14
C ALA A 309 -3.56 -1.25 -18.39
N ASN A 310 -4.62 -0.49 -18.65
CA ASN A 310 -5.39 -0.57 -19.88
C ASN A 310 -5.18 0.71 -20.69
N GLU A 311 -5.35 0.64 -22.01
CA GLU A 311 -5.37 1.84 -22.86
C GLU A 311 -6.68 2.59 -22.59
N PHE A 312 -6.59 3.74 -21.94
CA PHE A 312 -7.73 4.62 -21.71
C PHE A 312 -7.34 6.07 -21.96
N THR A 313 -8.31 6.88 -22.40
CA THR A 313 -8.19 8.33 -22.50
C THR A 313 -9.48 8.95 -21.98
N ILE A 314 -9.39 9.68 -20.88
CA ILE A 314 -10.50 10.48 -20.33
C ILE A 314 -10.12 11.96 -20.37
N ALA A 315 -8.84 12.26 -20.12
CA ALA A 315 -8.30 13.60 -20.31
C ALA A 315 -8.38 14.00 -21.78
N ASP A 316 -8.95 15.18 -22.05
CA ASP A 316 -8.91 15.78 -23.38
C ASP A 316 -7.47 16.20 -23.68
N PRO A 317 -6.81 15.66 -24.73
CA PRO A 317 -5.43 16.01 -25.08
C PRO A 317 -5.20 17.51 -25.35
N ASN A 318 -6.27 18.27 -25.60
CA ASN A 318 -6.20 19.70 -25.85
C ASN A 318 -6.49 20.56 -24.61
N ASP A 319 -6.82 19.96 -23.46
CA ASP A 319 -7.07 20.66 -22.20
C ASP A 319 -5.88 20.50 -21.25
N ALA A 320 -5.09 21.56 -21.09
CA ALA A 320 -3.92 21.57 -20.21
C ALA A 320 -4.26 21.39 -18.71
N GLY A 321 -5.53 21.47 -18.33
CA GLY A 321 -6.01 21.20 -16.98
C GLY A 321 -6.61 19.80 -16.81
N MET A 322 -6.38 18.87 -17.75
CA MET A 322 -6.69 17.45 -17.61
C MET A 322 -5.44 16.57 -17.70
N LEU A 323 -5.35 15.52 -16.89
CA LEU A 323 -4.23 14.58 -16.86
C LEU A 323 -4.71 13.14 -16.63
N ASP A 324 -4.28 12.21 -17.49
CA ASP A 324 -4.40 10.77 -17.26
C ASP A 324 -3.10 10.23 -16.63
N VAL A 325 -3.23 9.48 -15.54
CA VAL A 325 -2.14 8.81 -14.80
C VAL A 325 -2.40 7.32 -14.80
N VAL A 326 -1.44 6.52 -15.28
CA VAL A 326 -1.60 5.07 -15.39
C VAL A 326 -0.80 4.35 -14.30
N GLY A 327 -1.49 3.51 -13.54
CA GLY A 327 -0.93 2.58 -12.58
C GLY A 327 -0.71 3.16 -11.18
N PHE A 328 -0.18 2.30 -10.31
CA PHE A 328 0.19 2.64 -8.94
C PHE A 328 1.71 2.71 -8.84
N ASP A 329 2.26 3.92 -8.79
CA ASP A 329 3.70 4.15 -8.59
C ASP A 329 3.96 5.13 -7.44
N THR A 330 5.15 5.02 -6.85
CA THR A 330 5.71 5.95 -5.88
C THR A 330 5.80 7.39 -6.37
N ALA A 331 5.97 7.63 -7.66
CA ALA A 331 6.03 8.99 -8.20
C ALA A 331 4.64 9.60 -8.43
N SER A 332 3.58 8.79 -8.53
CA SER A 332 2.24 9.26 -8.87
C SER A 332 1.73 10.36 -7.92
N PRO A 333 1.85 10.27 -6.59
CA PRO A 333 1.41 11.36 -5.71
C PRO A 333 2.13 12.70 -5.95
N GLN A 334 3.44 12.66 -6.23
CA GLN A 334 4.19 13.88 -6.53
C GLN A 334 3.76 14.48 -7.87
N LEU A 335 3.59 13.64 -8.89
CA LEU A 335 3.10 14.06 -10.21
C LEU A 335 1.70 14.69 -10.12
N ILE A 336 0.80 14.07 -9.35
CA ILE A 336 -0.55 14.58 -9.06
C ILE A 336 -0.48 15.96 -8.40
N ALA A 337 0.37 16.11 -7.38
CA ALA A 337 0.58 17.39 -6.70
C ALA A 337 1.18 18.45 -7.61
N ASP A 338 2.22 18.12 -8.39
CA ASP A 338 2.89 19.02 -9.33
C ASP A 338 1.91 19.52 -10.40
N PHE A 339 1.06 18.64 -10.92
CA PHE A 339 0.03 18.99 -11.89
C PHE A 339 -1.04 19.89 -11.29
N ALA A 340 -1.42 19.71 -10.03
CA ALA A 340 -2.48 20.48 -9.38
C ALA A 340 -2.09 21.94 -9.04
N ARG A 341 -0.79 22.28 -8.99
CA ARG A 341 -0.31 23.63 -8.65
C ARG A 341 -0.77 24.69 -9.64
#